data_AF-A0A7V0R4C9-F1
#
_entry.id   AF-A0A7V0R4C9-F1
#
_cell.length_a   1.000
_cell.length_b   1.000
_cell.length_c   1.000
_cell.angle_alpha   90.00
_cell.angle_beta   90.00
_cell.angle_gamma   90.00
#
_symmetry.space_group_name_H-M   'P 1'
#
loop_
_entity.id
_entity.type
_entity.pdbx_description
1 polymer ?
#
loop_
_entity_poly.entity_id
_entity_poly.type
_entity_poly.pdbx_seq_one_letter_code
_entity_poly.pdbx_strand_id
1 'polypeptide(L)'
;MVEVIILKIAFRNIFRHKKRSALTGLMMAGGCALFALSIGMVDGGYGNLIDMFTRDHTGHIQVHKKGYLDKPSIYSTIDNPDSVGKKIQSVAHVQSWAPRVYTPALAFAGKKTTNVRVVGIDPIREARTTRIKYKVDIGRFISEAPLNEAVISDRLARLLKIDLNGEIALITQGADGSIANELFTVVGITGKSGETSGTSTCYMHIKTAQDFLSLGGGVHEIAVVLTDQALTMKTVGLIKSALQDPSLEVDPWQVVESQFYRAMKADIKVSWYTIVIFTIIIAVGVLNTVLMIILERTREFGVLK
;
A
#
# COMPACT_ATOMS: atom_id res chain seq x y z
N MET A 1 -23.22 53.62 7.06
CA MET A 1 -24.54 53.56 7.74
C MET A 1 -25.53 52.66 7.00
N VAL A 2 -25.65 52.79 5.68
CA VAL A 2 -26.54 51.96 4.83
C VAL A 2 -26.20 50.46 4.86
N GLU A 3 -24.93 50.08 4.79
CA GLU A 3 -24.52 48.67 4.85
C GLU A 3 -24.92 47.97 6.16
N VAL A 4 -24.79 48.67 7.29
CA VAL A 4 -25.17 48.16 8.61
C VAL A 4 -26.69 47.96 8.71
N ILE A 5 -27.46 48.85 8.10
CA ILE A 5 -28.93 48.75 8.04
C ILE A 5 -29.35 47.56 7.17
N ILE A 6 -28.70 47.36 6.02
CA ILE A 6 -28.95 46.21 5.12
C ILE A 6 -28.64 44.89 5.84
N LEU A 7 -27.49 44.80 6.52
CA LEU A 7 -27.11 43.61 7.29
C LEU A 7 -28.13 43.29 8.39
N LYS A 8 -28.61 44.31 9.11
CA LYS A 8 -29.61 44.18 10.18
C LYS A 8 -30.97 43.73 9.65
N ILE A 9 -31.37 44.22 8.47
CA ILE A 9 -32.59 43.78 7.77
C ILE A 9 -32.45 42.34 7.29
N ALA A 10 -31.31 41.96 6.71
CA ALA A 10 -31.02 40.60 6.27
C ALA A 10 -31.09 39.59 7.43
N PHE A 11 -30.42 39.89 8.55
CA PHE A 11 -30.44 39.04 9.74
C PHE A 11 -31.87 38.88 10.29
N ARG A 12 -32.61 39.98 10.44
CA ARG A 12 -34.00 39.94 10.93
C ARG A 12 -34.92 39.13 10.01
N ASN A 13 -34.67 39.14 8.70
CA ASN A 13 -35.43 38.34 7.73
C ASN A 13 -35.16 36.84 7.85
N ILE A 14 -33.89 36.44 8.05
CA ILE A 14 -33.52 35.02 8.28
C ILE A 14 -34.25 34.46 9.51
N PHE A 15 -34.29 35.22 10.61
CA PHE A 15 -34.95 34.78 11.84
C PHE A 15 -36.49 34.84 11.78
N ARG A 16 -37.08 35.57 10.83
CA ARG A 16 -38.53 35.63 10.62
C ARG A 16 -39.06 34.40 9.88
N HIS A 17 -38.29 33.83 8.95
CA HIS A 17 -38.68 32.64 8.16
C HIS A 17 -37.93 31.37 8.60
N LYS A 18 -37.98 31.07 9.92
CA LYS A 18 -37.20 30.02 10.59
C LYS A 18 -37.19 28.66 9.87
N LYS A 19 -38.33 28.19 9.36
CA LYS A 19 -38.43 26.88 8.69
C LYS A 19 -37.62 26.81 7.39
N ARG A 20 -37.69 27.85 6.55
CA ARG A 20 -36.99 27.89 5.26
C ARG A 20 -35.50 28.14 5.42
N SER A 21 -35.16 29.11 6.28
CA SER A 21 -33.75 29.37 6.61
C SER A 21 -33.08 28.18 7.30
N ALA A 22 -33.79 27.44 8.15
CA ALA A 22 -33.28 26.20 8.73
C ALA A 22 -33.07 25.12 7.66
N LEU A 23 -33.99 24.95 6.70
CA LEU A 23 -33.84 23.97 5.63
C LEU A 23 -32.61 24.26 4.75
N THR A 24 -32.42 25.50 4.29
CA THR A 24 -31.25 25.88 3.49
C THR A 24 -29.96 25.76 4.30
N GLY A 25 -29.99 26.20 5.57
CA GLY A 25 -28.85 26.07 6.47
C GLY A 25 -28.44 24.63 6.71
N LEU A 26 -29.41 23.72 6.90
CA LEU A 26 -29.17 22.28 7.06
C LEU A 26 -28.63 21.65 5.79
N MET A 27 -29.12 22.04 4.61
CA MET A 27 -28.59 21.55 3.32
C MET A 27 -27.13 21.96 3.14
N MET A 28 -26.79 23.22 3.40
CA MET A 28 -25.42 23.72 3.28
C MET A 28 -24.50 23.08 4.33
N ALA A 29 -24.92 23.06 5.59
CA ALA A 29 -24.14 22.47 6.68
C ALA A 29 -23.92 20.96 6.47
N GLY A 30 -24.98 20.24 6.09
CA GLY A 30 -24.90 18.81 5.76
C GLY A 30 -24.00 18.54 4.56
N GLY A 31 -24.11 19.35 3.49
CA GLY A 31 -23.23 19.27 2.33
C GLY A 31 -21.76 19.48 2.67
N CYS A 32 -21.44 20.55 3.40
CA CYS A 32 -20.08 20.82 3.86
C CYS A 32 -19.55 19.71 4.77
N ALA A 33 -20.35 19.20 5.69
CA ALA A 33 -19.96 18.10 6.58
C ALA A 33 -19.66 16.82 5.79
N LEU A 34 -20.52 16.45 4.83
CA LEU A 34 -20.31 15.29 3.97
C LEU A 34 -19.05 15.43 3.11
N PHE A 35 -18.77 16.62 2.57
CA PHE A 35 -17.53 16.86 1.83
C PHE A 35 -16.29 16.74 2.70
N ALA A 36 -16.30 17.36 3.89
CA ALA A 36 -15.17 17.28 4.81
C ALA A 36 -14.89 15.83 5.23
N LEU A 37 -15.95 15.07 5.54
CA LEU A 37 -15.83 13.65 5.88
C LEU A 37 -15.34 12.82 4.69
N SER A 38 -15.87 13.06 3.50
CA SER A 38 -15.48 12.32 2.29
C SER A 38 -14.01 12.55 1.93
N ILE A 39 -13.55 13.81 1.96
CA ILE A 39 -12.14 14.14 1.68
C ILE A 39 -11.24 13.52 2.75
N GLY A 40 -11.58 13.68 4.03
CA GLY A 40 -10.80 13.11 5.13
C GLY A 40 -10.72 11.59 5.07
N MET A 41 -11.80 10.91 4.70
CA MET A 41 -11.83 9.45 4.55
C MET A 41 -10.97 8.96 3.37
N VAL A 42 -11.01 9.66 2.23
CA VAL A 42 -10.20 9.32 1.06
C VAL A 42 -8.71 9.54 1.33
N ASP A 43 -8.33 10.71 1.82
CA ASP A 43 -6.92 11.05 2.08
C ASP A 43 -6.34 10.17 3.19
N GLY A 44 -7.06 10.00 4.31
CA GLY A 44 -6.65 9.15 5.41
C GLY A 44 -6.60 7.66 5.03
N GLY A 45 -7.60 7.20 4.26
CA GLY A 45 -7.69 5.82 3.78
C GLY A 45 -6.52 5.46 2.87
N TYR A 46 -6.26 6.27 1.84
CA TYR A 46 -5.15 6.02 0.92
C TYR A 46 -3.78 6.22 1.57
N GLY A 47 -3.62 7.21 2.45
CA GLY A 47 -2.38 7.38 3.21
C GLY A 47 -2.03 6.11 4.01
N ASN A 48 -3.01 5.54 4.71
CA ASN A 48 -2.82 4.30 5.47
C ASN A 48 -2.57 3.09 4.57
N LEU A 49 -3.29 2.97 3.44
CA LEU A 49 -3.05 1.90 2.47
C LEU A 49 -1.63 1.96 1.90
N ILE A 50 -1.14 3.15 1.55
CA ILE A 50 0.22 3.29 1.03
C ILE A 50 1.26 2.97 2.11
N ASP A 51 1.08 3.43 3.36
CA ASP A 51 1.97 3.07 4.48
C ASP A 51 2.02 1.55 4.67
N MET A 52 0.86 0.89 4.60
CA MET A 52 0.76 -0.57 4.69
C MET A 52 1.51 -1.25 3.53
N PHE A 53 1.27 -0.87 2.27
CA PHE A 53 1.93 -1.48 1.11
C PHE A 53 3.45 -1.31 1.15
N THR A 54 3.90 -0.09 1.44
CA THR A 54 5.33 0.26 1.41
C THR A 54 6.09 -0.29 2.60
N ARG A 55 5.51 -0.31 3.81
CA ARG A 55 6.20 -0.83 5.00
C ARG A 55 5.98 -2.31 5.26
N ASP A 56 5.01 -2.94 4.61
CA ASP A 56 4.75 -4.38 4.80
C ASP A 56 5.19 -5.22 3.59
N HIS A 57 5.24 -4.64 2.39
CA HIS A 57 5.57 -5.37 1.18
C HIS A 57 6.75 -4.75 0.43
N THR A 58 6.58 -3.63 -0.27
CA THR A 58 7.47 -3.23 -1.38
C THR A 58 8.68 -2.39 -0.98
N GLY A 59 8.62 -1.73 0.18
CA GLY A 59 9.49 -0.58 0.46
C GLY A 59 8.97 0.69 -0.23
N HIS A 60 9.59 1.83 0.07
CA HIS A 60 9.31 3.07 -0.68
C HIS A 60 9.97 3.04 -2.07
N ILE A 61 11.13 2.39 -2.17
CA ILE A 61 11.92 2.23 -3.39
C ILE A 61 12.35 0.77 -3.49
N GLN A 62 12.34 0.24 -4.71
CA GLN A 62 12.85 -1.09 -5.02
C GLN A 62 13.99 -0.98 -6.01
N VAL A 63 15.04 -1.77 -5.79
CA VAL A 63 16.14 -1.96 -6.74
C VAL A 63 16.05 -3.38 -7.27
N HIS A 64 16.07 -3.55 -8.59
CA HIS A 64 16.03 -4.84 -9.26
C HIS A 64 16.84 -4.79 -10.55
N LYS A 65 17.10 -5.95 -11.16
CA LYS A 65 17.70 -5.99 -12.49
C LYS A 65 16.76 -5.34 -13.52
N LYS A 66 17.35 -4.74 -14.55
CA LYS A 66 16.61 -4.10 -15.64
C LYS A 66 15.60 -5.07 -16.27
N GLY A 67 14.34 -4.65 -16.38
CA GLY A 67 13.25 -5.44 -16.97
C GLY A 67 12.68 -6.53 -16.06
N TYR A 68 13.11 -6.60 -14.79
CA TYR A 68 12.57 -7.57 -13.82
C TYR A 68 11.07 -7.39 -13.57
N LEU A 69 10.58 -6.14 -13.53
CA LEU A 69 9.15 -5.86 -13.31
C LEU A 69 8.27 -6.35 -14.47
N ASP A 70 8.74 -6.23 -15.71
CA ASP A 70 7.99 -6.65 -16.90
C ASP A 70 8.02 -8.17 -17.10
N LYS A 71 9.19 -8.77 -16.86
CA LYS A 71 9.41 -10.22 -17.01
C LYS A 71 10.20 -10.75 -15.81
N PRO A 72 9.52 -11.04 -14.69
CA PRO A 72 10.14 -11.68 -13.54
C PRO A 72 10.75 -13.01 -13.96
N SER A 73 12.03 -13.18 -13.68
CA SER A 73 12.81 -14.34 -14.07
C SER A 73 13.73 -14.74 -12.93
N ILE A 74 13.88 -16.04 -12.73
CA ILE A 74 14.76 -16.60 -11.69
C ILE A 74 16.22 -16.14 -11.93
N TYR A 75 16.61 -15.98 -13.20
CA TYR A 75 17.94 -15.55 -13.65
C TYR A 75 18.19 -14.04 -13.52
N SER A 76 17.15 -13.25 -13.26
CA SER A 76 17.27 -11.79 -13.18
C SER A 76 17.69 -11.38 -11.76
N THR A 77 18.95 -11.68 -11.43
CA THR A 77 19.54 -11.41 -10.13
C THR A 77 20.44 -10.17 -10.13
N ILE A 78 20.52 -9.56 -8.96
CA ILE A 78 21.52 -8.58 -8.56
C ILE A 78 22.67 -9.35 -7.91
N ASP A 79 23.84 -9.25 -8.51
CA ASP A 79 25.06 -9.84 -7.95
C ASP A 79 25.62 -8.92 -6.85
N ASN A 80 26.21 -9.49 -5.80
CA ASN A 80 26.79 -8.75 -4.66
C ASN A 80 25.81 -7.76 -3.98
N PRO A 81 24.66 -8.23 -3.45
CA PRO A 81 23.66 -7.38 -2.81
C PRO A 81 24.20 -6.52 -1.67
N ASP A 82 25.20 -6.99 -0.93
CA ASP A 82 25.81 -6.24 0.16
C ASP A 82 26.57 -4.99 -0.31
N SER A 83 27.21 -5.05 -1.47
CA SER A 83 27.92 -3.89 -2.05
C SER A 83 26.92 -2.82 -2.50
N VAL A 84 25.88 -3.26 -3.22
CA VAL A 84 24.77 -2.41 -3.67
C VAL A 84 24.04 -1.78 -2.47
N GLY A 85 23.71 -2.60 -1.47
CA GLY A 85 23.04 -2.15 -0.25
C GLY A 85 23.87 -1.14 0.57
N LYS A 86 25.18 -1.32 0.68
CA LYS A 86 26.07 -0.32 1.34
C LYS A 86 26.06 1.02 0.61
N LYS A 87 26.09 1.03 -0.73
CA LYS A 87 25.94 2.26 -1.51
C LYS A 87 24.59 2.92 -1.27
N ILE A 88 23.50 2.15 -1.25
CA ILE A 88 22.15 2.65 -0.96
C ILE A 88 22.07 3.26 0.44
N GLN A 89 22.64 2.60 1.45
CA GLN A 89 22.64 3.09 2.84
C GLN A 89 23.37 4.43 3.01
N SER A 90 24.34 4.74 2.13
CA SER A 90 25.08 6.01 2.17
C SER A 90 24.28 7.20 1.62
N VAL A 91 23.15 6.95 0.95
CA VAL A 91 22.30 8.00 0.40
C VAL A 91 21.45 8.63 1.51
N ALA A 92 21.34 9.95 1.50
CA ALA A 92 20.52 10.68 2.47
C ALA A 92 19.05 10.22 2.46
N HIS A 93 18.44 10.22 3.65
CA HIS A 93 17.03 9.83 3.90
C HIS A 93 16.70 8.34 3.79
N VAL A 94 17.67 7.49 3.44
CA VAL A 94 17.53 6.03 3.52
C VAL A 94 17.56 5.61 4.99
N GLN A 95 16.48 5.02 5.47
CA GLN A 95 16.38 4.50 6.82
C GLN A 95 16.97 3.09 6.91
N SER A 96 16.56 2.22 6.00
CA SER A 96 17.02 0.84 5.94
C SER A 96 16.81 0.23 4.55
N TRP A 97 17.47 -0.90 4.32
CA TRP A 97 17.27 -1.73 3.14
C TRP A 97 17.29 -3.21 3.52
N ALA A 98 16.61 -4.03 2.73
CA ALA A 98 16.58 -5.48 2.90
C ALA A 98 16.67 -6.18 1.53
N PRO A 99 17.61 -7.11 1.35
CA PRO A 99 17.68 -7.93 0.16
C PRO A 99 16.63 -9.04 0.21
N ARG A 100 16.08 -9.42 -0.94
CA ARG A 100 15.08 -10.48 -1.02
C ARG A 100 15.20 -11.34 -2.27
N VAL A 101 14.82 -12.60 -2.10
CA VAL A 101 14.78 -13.62 -3.14
C VAL A 101 13.33 -14.06 -3.33
N TYR A 102 12.85 -14.11 -4.56
CA TYR A 102 11.50 -14.54 -4.88
C TYR A 102 11.51 -15.74 -5.79
N THR A 103 10.68 -16.72 -5.47
CA THR A 103 10.39 -17.82 -6.39
C THR A 103 8.96 -18.31 -6.21
N PRO A 104 8.23 -18.57 -7.30
CA PRO A 104 7.04 -19.40 -7.22
C PRO A 104 7.45 -20.84 -6.90
N ALA A 105 6.73 -21.50 -6.00
CA ALA A 105 6.91 -22.91 -5.70
C ALA A 105 5.57 -23.63 -5.53
N LEU A 106 5.59 -24.95 -5.63
CA LEU A 106 4.50 -25.81 -5.21
C LEU A 106 4.78 -26.27 -3.79
N ALA A 107 3.84 -26.01 -2.89
CA ALA A 107 3.90 -26.47 -1.52
C ALA A 107 3.04 -27.72 -1.33
N PHE A 108 3.59 -28.70 -0.64
CA PHE A 108 2.95 -29.96 -0.31
C PHE A 108 2.94 -30.17 1.21
N ALA A 109 1.79 -30.59 1.73
CA ALA A 109 1.66 -31.10 3.09
C ALA A 109 0.76 -32.34 3.06
N GLY A 110 1.34 -33.52 3.28
CA GLY A 110 0.65 -34.80 3.14
C GLY A 110 0.06 -34.99 1.74
N LYS A 111 -1.28 -34.96 1.63
CA LYS A 111 -2.02 -35.13 0.35
C LYS A 111 -2.47 -33.82 -0.29
N LYS A 112 -2.14 -32.68 0.29
CA LYS A 112 -2.60 -31.36 -0.15
C LYS A 112 -1.48 -30.62 -0.84
N THR A 113 -1.83 -29.93 -1.93
CA THR A 113 -0.89 -29.18 -2.74
C THR A 113 -1.48 -27.81 -3.08
N THR A 114 -0.65 -26.77 -3.03
CA THR A 114 -1.04 -25.43 -3.46
C THR A 114 0.17 -24.66 -3.99
N ASN A 115 -0.09 -23.61 -4.77
CA ASN A 115 0.95 -22.68 -5.18
C ASN A 115 1.30 -21.73 -4.03
N VAL A 116 2.58 -21.44 -3.89
CA VAL A 116 3.08 -20.52 -2.88
C VAL A 116 4.12 -19.60 -3.49
N ARG A 117 4.11 -18.33 -3.04
CA ARG A 117 5.23 -17.43 -3.27
C ARG A 117 6.24 -17.61 -2.14
N VAL A 118 7.40 -18.14 -2.46
CA VAL A 118 8.52 -18.22 -1.51
C VAL A 118 9.29 -16.91 -1.54
N VAL A 119 9.59 -16.39 -0.36
CA VAL A 119 10.34 -15.16 -0.15
C VAL A 119 11.49 -15.44 0.79
N GLY A 120 12.72 -15.39 0.26
CA GLY A 120 13.93 -15.41 1.07
C GLY A 120 14.20 -14.03 1.65
N ILE A 121 14.27 -13.93 2.97
CA ILE A 121 14.47 -12.68 3.69
C ILE A 121 15.68 -12.74 4.64
N ASP A 122 16.37 -11.61 4.80
CA ASP A 122 17.36 -11.44 5.87
C ASP A 122 16.62 -11.06 7.17
N PRO A 123 16.54 -11.93 8.18
CA PRO A 123 15.68 -11.67 9.36
C PRO A 123 16.03 -10.39 10.11
N ILE A 124 17.31 -10.00 10.12
CA ILE A 124 17.79 -8.83 10.86
C ILE A 124 17.47 -7.55 10.09
N ARG A 125 17.78 -7.53 8.78
CA ARG A 125 17.52 -6.36 7.93
C ARG A 125 16.05 -6.17 7.63
N GLU A 126 15.33 -7.26 7.41
CA GLU A 126 13.90 -7.26 7.13
C GLU A 126 13.12 -6.76 8.35
N ALA A 127 13.46 -7.21 9.57
CA ALA A 127 12.81 -6.73 10.79
C ALA A 127 13.00 -5.22 11.06
N ARG A 128 14.03 -4.59 10.48
CA ARG A 128 14.26 -3.13 10.55
C ARG A 128 13.54 -2.38 9.43
N THR A 129 13.30 -3.05 8.31
CA THR A 129 12.76 -2.44 7.08
C THR A 129 11.25 -2.57 7.02
N THR A 130 10.71 -3.73 7.37
CA THR A 130 9.27 -4.01 7.32
C THR A 130 8.70 -4.43 8.66
N ARG A 131 7.37 -4.36 8.77
CA ARG A 131 6.64 -4.78 9.98
C ARG A 131 6.32 -6.28 10.00
N ILE A 132 6.87 -7.08 9.07
CA ILE A 132 6.54 -8.51 8.94
C ILE A 132 6.78 -9.31 10.22
N LYS A 133 7.83 -8.97 10.98
CA LYS A 133 8.14 -9.59 12.27
C LYS A 133 6.99 -9.46 13.27
N TYR A 134 6.28 -8.34 13.26
CA TYR A 134 5.14 -8.08 14.16
C TYR A 134 3.82 -8.64 13.64
N LYS A 135 3.80 -9.20 12.42
CA LYS A 135 2.62 -9.84 11.82
C LYS A 135 2.57 -11.35 12.04
N VAL A 136 3.56 -11.93 12.72
CA VAL A 136 3.52 -13.33 13.16
C VAL A 136 2.54 -13.42 14.32
N ASP A 137 1.42 -14.10 14.09
CA ASP A 137 0.34 -14.28 15.08
C ASP A 137 0.62 -15.50 15.98
N ILE A 138 1.12 -16.58 15.37
CA ILE A 138 1.38 -17.84 16.05
C ILE A 138 2.84 -18.26 15.83
N GLY A 139 3.51 -18.70 16.89
CA GLY A 139 4.88 -19.21 16.84
C GLY A 139 5.92 -18.10 16.93
N ARG A 140 7.00 -18.22 16.15
CA ARG A 140 8.11 -17.27 16.15
C ARG A 140 8.49 -16.84 14.74
N PHE A 141 9.21 -15.72 14.65
CA PHE A 141 9.84 -15.30 13.41
C PHE A 141 11.04 -16.20 13.07
N ILE A 142 11.51 -16.10 11.81
CA ILE A 142 12.63 -16.89 11.28
C ILE A 142 13.90 -16.62 12.09
N SER A 143 14.64 -17.67 12.38
CA SER A 143 15.94 -17.60 13.07
C SER A 143 16.96 -16.82 12.27
N GLU A 144 17.91 -16.17 12.96
CA GLU A 144 19.05 -15.49 12.29
C GLU A 144 20.01 -16.49 11.62
N ALA A 145 20.00 -17.75 12.04
CA ALA A 145 20.75 -18.82 11.40
C ALA A 145 19.99 -19.36 10.18
N PRO A 146 20.71 -19.74 9.09
CA PRO A 146 20.10 -20.38 7.93
C PRO A 146 19.72 -21.82 8.26
N LEU A 147 18.55 -22.00 8.86
CA LEU A 147 17.95 -23.29 9.15
C LEU A 147 16.83 -23.57 8.14
N ASN A 148 16.44 -24.84 7.99
CA ASN A 148 15.31 -25.26 7.15
C ASN A 148 13.97 -24.96 7.84
N GLU A 149 13.78 -23.69 8.18
CA GLU A 149 12.61 -23.16 8.86
C GLU A 149 11.82 -22.25 7.91
N ALA A 150 10.50 -22.35 7.99
CA ALA A 150 9.59 -21.53 7.22
C ALA A 150 8.57 -20.84 8.12
N VAL A 151 8.26 -19.59 7.78
CA VAL A 151 7.10 -18.87 8.33
C VAL A 151 6.08 -18.75 7.20
N ILE A 152 4.87 -19.26 7.42
CA ILE A 152 3.85 -19.33 6.37
C ILE A 152 2.71 -18.36 6.62
N SER A 153 2.01 -17.92 5.57
CA SER A 153 0.77 -17.17 5.78
C SER A 153 -0.35 -18.07 6.30
N ASP A 154 -1.22 -17.51 7.13
CA ASP A 154 -2.40 -18.19 7.69
C ASP A 154 -3.32 -18.76 6.58
N ARG A 155 -3.39 -18.09 5.42
CA ARG A 155 -4.02 -18.65 4.22
C ARG A 155 -3.35 -19.95 3.74
N LEU A 156 -2.02 -19.99 3.67
CA LEU A 156 -1.28 -21.19 3.26
C LEU A 156 -1.46 -22.32 4.27
N ALA A 157 -1.40 -22.00 5.56
CA ALA A 157 -1.61 -22.95 6.66
C ALA A 157 -2.97 -23.66 6.53
N ARG A 158 -4.05 -22.91 6.29
CA ARG A 158 -5.40 -23.48 6.09
C ARG A 158 -5.55 -24.31 4.82
N LEU A 159 -4.99 -23.83 3.70
CA LEU A 159 -5.06 -24.56 2.43
C LEU A 159 -4.41 -25.93 2.55
N LEU A 160 -3.26 -25.98 3.21
CA LEU A 160 -2.49 -27.20 3.46
C LEU A 160 -2.98 -27.99 4.69
N LYS A 161 -3.81 -27.41 5.56
CA LYS A 161 -4.20 -27.96 6.87
C LYS A 161 -2.96 -28.36 7.68
N ILE A 162 -2.01 -27.44 7.79
CA ILE A 162 -0.76 -27.61 8.53
C ILE A 162 -0.74 -26.66 9.72
N ASP A 163 -0.33 -27.17 10.86
CA ASP A 163 -0.19 -26.42 12.11
C ASP A 163 1.29 -26.10 12.38
N LEU A 164 1.55 -25.37 13.47
CA LEU A 164 2.89 -25.07 13.95
C LEU A 164 3.70 -26.37 14.16
N ASN A 165 4.99 -26.33 13.81
CA ASN A 165 5.92 -27.47 13.79
C ASN A 165 5.59 -28.56 12.76
N GLY A 166 4.61 -28.34 11.87
CA GLY A 166 4.40 -29.21 10.72
C GLY A 166 5.52 -29.10 9.69
N GLU A 167 5.66 -30.12 8.85
CA GLU A 167 6.61 -30.11 7.72
C GLU A 167 5.90 -29.77 6.41
N ILE A 168 6.50 -28.87 5.63
CA ILE A 168 6.05 -28.46 4.31
C ILE A 168 7.15 -28.79 3.29
N ALA A 169 6.83 -29.57 2.26
CA ALA A 169 7.73 -29.81 1.15
C ALA A 169 7.51 -28.73 0.08
N LEU A 170 8.59 -28.07 -0.34
CA LEU A 170 8.56 -27.07 -1.39
C LEU A 170 9.28 -27.61 -2.62
N ILE A 171 8.60 -27.53 -3.77
CA ILE A 171 9.14 -27.94 -5.06
C ILE A 171 9.17 -26.75 -6.01
N THR A 172 10.33 -26.45 -6.58
CA THR A 172 10.49 -25.42 -7.63
C THR A 172 11.63 -25.79 -8.58
N GLN A 173 11.85 -24.97 -9.59
CA GLN A 173 12.99 -25.08 -10.49
C GLN A 173 14.09 -24.12 -10.03
N GLY A 174 15.29 -24.65 -9.82
CA GLY A 174 16.49 -23.86 -9.53
C GLY A 174 16.97 -23.08 -10.76
N ALA A 175 17.82 -22.07 -10.53
CA ALA A 175 18.43 -21.26 -11.58
C ALA A 175 19.41 -22.06 -12.46
N ASP A 176 19.90 -23.20 -12.00
CA ASP A 176 20.71 -24.15 -12.76
C ASP A 176 19.86 -25.14 -13.60
N GLY A 177 18.54 -25.02 -13.54
CA GLY A 177 17.59 -25.92 -14.18
C GLY A 177 17.31 -27.20 -13.39
N SER A 178 17.90 -27.36 -12.21
CA SER A 178 17.62 -28.48 -11.32
C SER A 178 16.21 -28.38 -10.71
N ILE A 179 15.70 -29.51 -10.22
CA ILE A 179 14.47 -29.52 -9.44
C ILE A 179 14.88 -29.39 -7.97
N ALA A 180 14.55 -28.25 -7.38
CA ALA A 180 14.70 -28.03 -5.96
C ALA A 180 13.50 -28.65 -5.24
N ASN A 181 13.75 -29.62 -4.36
CA ASN A 181 12.73 -30.29 -3.56
C ASN A 181 13.25 -30.46 -2.14
N GLU A 182 12.70 -29.69 -1.21
CA GLU A 182 13.21 -29.64 0.15
C GLU A 182 12.09 -29.51 1.18
N LEU A 183 12.33 -30.06 2.37
CA LEU A 183 11.42 -30.04 3.50
C LEU A 183 11.79 -28.90 4.46
N PHE A 184 10.78 -28.13 4.84
CA PHE A 184 10.91 -27.04 5.80
C PHE A 184 9.98 -27.27 6.98
N THR A 185 10.44 -26.94 8.18
CA THR A 185 9.60 -26.96 9.38
C THR A 185 8.92 -25.61 9.56
N VAL A 186 7.60 -25.62 9.76
CA VAL A 186 6.81 -24.40 9.99
C VAL A 186 7.01 -23.92 11.42
N VAL A 187 7.73 -22.80 11.59
CA VAL A 187 8.04 -22.22 12.91
C VAL A 187 7.19 -21.02 13.30
N GLY A 188 6.39 -20.52 12.35
CA GLY A 188 5.47 -19.42 12.60
C GLY A 188 4.41 -19.26 11.51
N ILE A 189 3.32 -18.60 11.87
CA ILE A 189 2.19 -18.30 10.99
C ILE A 189 1.92 -16.80 11.03
N THR A 190 1.94 -16.14 9.86
CA THR A 190 1.67 -14.71 9.72
C THR A 190 0.24 -14.44 9.28
N GLY A 191 -0.31 -13.30 9.72
CA GLY A 191 -1.68 -12.87 9.42
C GLY A 191 -2.63 -13.25 10.56
N LYS A 192 -3.74 -12.53 10.68
CA LYS A 192 -4.71 -12.81 11.74
C LYS A 192 -5.50 -14.08 11.42
N SER A 193 -5.73 -14.91 12.43
CA SER A 193 -6.59 -16.08 12.29
C SER A 193 -7.96 -15.72 11.68
N GLY A 194 -8.33 -16.42 10.60
CA GLY A 194 -9.57 -16.20 9.86
C GLY A 194 -9.49 -15.20 8.70
N GLU A 195 -8.34 -14.54 8.49
CA GLU A 195 -8.16 -13.59 7.39
C GLU A 195 -7.98 -14.33 6.05
N THR A 196 -9.02 -14.33 5.22
CA THR A 196 -9.00 -14.98 3.88
C THR A 196 -8.39 -14.09 2.80
N SER A 197 -8.18 -12.81 3.11
CA SER A 197 -7.49 -11.85 2.26
C SER A 197 -5.98 -12.03 2.39
N GLY A 198 -5.26 -12.02 1.27
CA GLY A 198 -3.80 -12.17 1.25
C GLY A 198 -3.34 -13.33 0.38
N THR A 199 -2.06 -13.31 0.00
CA THR A 199 -1.41 -14.30 -0.86
C THR A 199 -0.84 -15.47 -0.04
N SER A 200 -0.88 -16.66 -0.62
CA SER A 200 -0.16 -17.83 -0.09
C SER A 200 1.34 -17.55 -0.18
N THR A 201 1.95 -17.25 0.96
CA THR A 201 3.36 -16.82 1.05
C THR A 201 4.09 -17.68 2.07
N CYS A 202 5.33 -18.03 1.75
CA CYS A 202 6.24 -18.74 2.61
C CYS A 202 7.53 -17.92 2.72
N TYR A 203 7.89 -17.53 3.94
CA TYR A 203 9.11 -16.81 4.24
C TYR A 203 10.16 -17.79 4.77
N MET A 204 11.38 -17.70 4.26
CA MET A 204 12.52 -18.48 4.73
C MET A 204 13.77 -17.59 4.81
N HIS A 205 14.84 -18.08 5.42
CA HIS A 205 16.09 -17.34 5.49
C HIS A 205 16.68 -17.13 4.08
N ILE A 206 17.22 -15.93 3.79
CA ILE A 206 17.72 -15.57 2.45
C ILE A 206 18.77 -16.54 1.92
N LYS A 207 19.75 -16.94 2.75
CA LYS A 207 20.76 -17.94 2.37
C LYS A 207 20.13 -19.28 2.00
N THR A 208 19.18 -19.77 2.80
CA THR A 208 18.44 -20.99 2.49
C THR A 208 17.68 -20.88 1.17
N ALA A 209 17.07 -19.72 0.87
CA ALA A 209 16.43 -19.49 -0.43
C ALA A 209 17.43 -19.44 -1.60
N GLN A 210 18.63 -18.89 -1.39
CA GLN A 210 19.69 -18.84 -2.39
C GLN A 210 20.22 -20.23 -2.71
N ASP A 211 20.41 -21.06 -1.68
CA ASP A 211 20.86 -22.44 -1.82
C ASP A 211 19.76 -23.30 -2.46
N PHE A 212 18.51 -23.14 -2.02
CA PHE A 212 17.33 -23.80 -2.59
C PHE A 212 17.11 -23.48 -4.08
N LEU A 213 17.62 -22.34 -4.56
CA LEU A 213 17.49 -21.93 -5.96
C LEU A 213 18.80 -22.00 -6.75
N SER A 214 19.90 -22.48 -6.17
CA SER A 214 21.24 -22.47 -6.80
C SER A 214 21.67 -21.08 -7.31
N LEU A 215 21.37 -20.00 -6.57
CA LEU A 215 21.60 -18.61 -7.00
C LEU A 215 23.01 -18.07 -6.73
N GLY A 216 23.87 -18.82 -6.04
CA GLY A 216 25.28 -18.43 -5.79
C GLY A 216 25.46 -17.09 -5.06
N GLY A 217 24.45 -16.61 -4.35
CA GLY A 217 24.46 -15.33 -3.63
C GLY A 217 23.71 -14.17 -4.30
N GLY A 218 23.13 -14.40 -5.49
CA GLY A 218 22.27 -13.43 -6.16
C GLY A 218 20.95 -13.18 -5.40
N VAL A 219 20.37 -11.99 -5.58
CA VAL A 219 19.04 -11.63 -5.06
C VAL A 219 18.19 -11.02 -6.15
N HIS A 220 16.87 -11.13 -6.08
CA HIS A 220 15.99 -10.59 -7.13
C HIS A 220 15.69 -9.11 -6.93
N GLU A 221 15.55 -8.68 -5.68
CA GLU A 221 15.28 -7.29 -5.34
C GLU A 221 15.98 -6.85 -4.06
N ILE A 222 16.14 -5.54 -3.93
CA ILE A 222 16.48 -4.87 -2.67
C ILE A 222 15.38 -3.86 -2.38
N ALA A 223 14.64 -4.09 -1.31
CA ALA A 223 13.63 -3.16 -0.82
C ALA A 223 14.31 -2.08 0.03
N VAL A 224 13.92 -0.82 -0.15
CA VAL A 224 14.50 0.34 0.54
C VAL A 224 13.38 1.15 1.18
N VAL A 225 13.54 1.43 2.47
CA VAL A 225 12.60 2.26 3.24
C VAL A 225 13.28 3.58 3.59
N LEU A 226 12.52 4.64 3.41
CA LEU A 226 12.93 6.03 3.65
C LEU A 226 12.32 6.53 4.95
N THR A 227 12.96 7.54 5.54
CA THR A 227 12.41 8.24 6.72
C THR A 227 11.10 8.96 6.38
N ASP A 228 11.00 9.50 5.17
CA ASP A 228 9.83 10.21 4.68
C ASP A 228 9.48 9.73 3.25
N GLN A 229 8.25 9.29 3.07
CA GLN A 229 7.71 8.84 1.79
C GLN A 229 7.64 9.97 0.76
N ALA A 230 7.47 11.23 1.18
CA ALA A 230 7.41 12.38 0.27
C ALA A 230 8.72 12.56 -0.52
N LEU A 231 9.85 12.07 0.02
CA LEU A 231 11.16 12.18 -0.60
C LEU A 231 11.45 11.08 -1.63
N THR A 232 10.55 10.11 -1.81
CA THR A 232 10.75 8.91 -2.66
C THR A 232 11.31 9.27 -4.03
N MET A 233 10.66 10.16 -4.78
CA MET A 233 11.09 10.51 -6.15
C MET A 233 12.48 11.17 -6.19
N LYS A 234 12.80 12.01 -5.20
CA LYS A 234 14.12 12.66 -5.10
C LYS A 234 15.20 11.63 -4.77
N THR A 235 14.93 10.75 -3.82
CA THR A 235 15.88 9.73 -3.39
C THR A 235 16.12 8.66 -4.46
N VAL A 236 15.12 8.33 -5.30
CA VAL A 236 15.33 7.47 -6.49
C VAL A 236 16.43 8.04 -7.38
N GLY A 237 16.40 9.35 -7.68
CA GLY A 237 17.44 10.00 -8.48
C GLY A 237 18.82 9.89 -7.84
N LEU A 238 18.91 10.13 -6.52
CA LEU A 238 20.17 10.02 -5.78
C LEU A 238 20.72 8.59 -5.77
N ILE A 239 19.87 7.58 -5.57
CA ILE A 239 20.29 6.17 -5.60
C ILE A 239 20.76 5.77 -7.00
N LYS A 240 20.05 6.18 -8.07
CA LYS A 240 20.50 5.95 -9.46
C LYS A 240 21.89 6.55 -9.70
N SER A 241 22.12 7.77 -9.26
CA SER A 241 23.42 8.45 -9.39
C SER A 241 24.52 7.84 -8.52
N ALA A 242 24.20 7.22 -7.39
CA ALA A 242 25.17 6.55 -6.51
C ALA A 242 25.55 5.15 -6.99
N LEU A 243 24.60 4.42 -7.58
CA LEU A 243 24.86 3.07 -8.10
C LEU A 243 25.65 3.12 -9.41
N GLN A 244 25.31 4.05 -10.31
CA GLN A 244 25.92 4.20 -11.65
C GLN A 244 25.95 2.90 -12.46
N ASP A 245 24.99 2.01 -12.21
CA ASP A 245 24.91 0.72 -12.86
C ASP A 245 23.71 0.69 -13.81
N PRO A 246 23.93 0.69 -15.14
CA PRO A 246 22.84 0.66 -16.12
C PRO A 246 22.11 -0.69 -16.19
N SER A 247 22.63 -1.74 -15.54
CA SER A 247 21.98 -3.04 -15.45
C SER A 247 20.91 -3.10 -14.34
N LEU A 248 20.92 -2.13 -13.43
CA LEU A 248 19.99 -2.02 -12.32
C LEU A 248 18.96 -0.92 -12.57
N GLU A 249 17.72 -1.24 -12.25
CA GLU A 249 16.63 -0.28 -12.19
C GLU A 249 16.33 0.04 -10.73
N VAL A 250 15.98 1.30 -10.49
CA VAL A 250 15.63 1.83 -9.18
C VAL A 250 14.30 2.51 -9.35
N ASP A 251 13.25 1.85 -8.88
CA ASP A 251 11.89 2.27 -9.14
C ASP A 251 11.15 2.55 -7.84
N PRO A 252 10.37 3.63 -7.80
CA PRO A 252 9.57 3.92 -6.62
C PRO A 252 8.37 2.97 -6.58
N TRP A 253 7.76 2.81 -5.41
CA TRP A 253 6.61 1.90 -5.25
C TRP A 253 5.46 2.17 -6.23
N GLN A 254 5.27 3.41 -6.71
CA GLN A 254 4.25 3.75 -7.71
C GLN A 254 4.47 3.08 -9.07
N VAL A 255 5.72 2.75 -9.40
CA VAL A 255 6.09 2.06 -10.65
C VAL A 255 6.03 0.56 -10.45
N VAL A 256 6.59 0.07 -9.34
CA VAL A 256 6.54 -1.35 -8.94
C VAL A 256 5.08 -1.83 -8.88
N GLU A 257 4.24 -1.12 -8.12
CA GLU A 257 2.82 -1.43 -7.93
C GLU A 257 1.94 -0.58 -8.85
N SER A 258 2.31 -0.52 -10.13
CA SER A 258 1.64 0.35 -11.12
C SER A 258 0.15 0.07 -11.26
N GLN A 259 -0.29 -1.19 -11.10
CA GLN A 259 -1.71 -1.56 -11.16
C GLN A 259 -2.49 -0.93 -9.99
N PHE A 260 -1.98 -1.08 -8.77
CA PHE A 260 -2.57 -0.47 -7.59
C PHE A 260 -2.57 1.06 -7.69
N TYR A 261 -1.44 1.65 -8.09
CA TYR A 261 -1.33 3.11 -8.25
C TYR A 261 -2.31 3.67 -9.29
N ARG A 262 -2.50 2.98 -10.42
CA ARG A 262 -3.48 3.36 -11.45
C ARG A 262 -4.91 3.25 -10.93
N ALA A 263 -5.24 2.16 -10.23
CA ALA A 263 -6.56 1.97 -9.63
C ALA A 263 -6.87 3.06 -8.58
N MET A 264 -5.94 3.33 -7.68
CA MET A 264 -6.04 4.42 -6.69
C MET A 264 -6.25 5.77 -7.37
N LYS A 265 -5.46 6.11 -8.40
CA LYS A 265 -5.63 7.36 -9.14
C LYS A 265 -6.98 7.46 -9.85
N ALA A 266 -7.50 6.34 -10.37
CA ALA A 266 -8.81 6.31 -10.98
C ALA A 266 -9.90 6.56 -9.93
N ASP A 267 -9.80 5.93 -8.76
CA ASP A 267 -10.76 6.09 -7.67
C ASP A 267 -10.75 7.51 -7.08
N ILE A 268 -9.57 8.11 -6.87
CA ILE A 268 -9.45 9.52 -6.46
C ILE A 268 -10.13 10.45 -7.49
N LYS A 269 -9.97 10.17 -8.79
CA LYS A 269 -10.66 10.94 -9.84
C LYS A 269 -12.18 10.74 -9.80
N VAL A 270 -12.65 9.51 -9.58
CA VAL A 270 -14.08 9.23 -9.42
C VAL A 270 -14.65 9.99 -8.23
N SER A 271 -13.96 9.94 -7.08
CA SER A 271 -14.34 10.68 -5.87
C SER A 271 -14.44 12.19 -6.13
N TRP A 272 -13.49 12.77 -6.88
CA TRP A 272 -13.57 14.16 -7.32
C TRP A 272 -14.83 14.46 -8.14
N TYR A 273 -15.17 13.63 -9.13
CA TYR A 273 -16.41 13.80 -9.90
C TYR A 273 -17.66 13.72 -9.02
N THR A 274 -17.68 12.81 -8.05
CA THR A 274 -18.77 12.67 -7.08
C THR A 274 -18.95 13.95 -6.25
N ILE A 275 -17.86 14.56 -5.77
CA ILE A 275 -17.91 15.85 -5.05
C ILE A 275 -18.49 16.96 -5.94
N VAL A 276 -18.08 17.04 -7.21
CA VAL A 276 -18.62 18.03 -8.16
C VAL A 276 -20.12 17.83 -8.38
N ILE A 277 -20.58 16.60 -8.58
CA ILE A 277 -22.01 16.30 -8.77
C ILE A 277 -22.82 16.68 -7.53
N PHE A 278 -22.37 16.28 -6.34
CA PHE A 278 -23.03 16.67 -5.09
C PHE A 278 -23.05 18.19 -4.90
N THR A 279 -21.98 18.89 -5.29
CA THR A 279 -21.92 20.35 -5.22
C THR A 279 -23.00 20.97 -6.11
N ILE A 280 -23.20 20.45 -7.32
CA ILE A 280 -24.27 20.90 -8.23
C ILE A 280 -25.65 20.63 -7.62
N ILE A 281 -25.88 19.44 -7.06
CA ILE A 281 -27.16 19.08 -6.42
C ILE A 281 -27.49 20.03 -5.26
N ILE A 282 -26.52 20.29 -4.38
CA ILE A 282 -26.66 21.23 -3.27
C ILE A 282 -26.90 22.65 -3.79
N ALA A 283 -26.14 23.08 -4.80
CA ALA A 283 -26.30 24.40 -5.40
C ALA A 283 -27.70 24.61 -6.00
N VAL A 284 -28.24 23.62 -6.72
CA VAL A 284 -29.61 23.66 -7.25
C VAL A 284 -30.65 23.72 -6.12
N GLY A 285 -30.47 22.94 -5.05
CA GLY A 285 -31.36 22.99 -3.88
C GLY A 285 -31.37 24.35 -3.18
N VAL A 286 -30.19 24.97 -3.03
CA VAL A 286 -30.06 26.33 -2.50
C VAL A 286 -30.70 27.34 -3.46
N LEU A 287 -30.42 27.24 -4.76
CA LEU A 287 -30.95 28.16 -5.78
C LEU A 287 -32.47 28.12 -5.84
N ASN A 288 -33.08 26.94 -5.81
CA ASN A 288 -34.54 26.80 -5.76
C ASN A 288 -35.14 27.50 -4.53
N THR A 289 -34.49 27.37 -3.38
CA THR A 289 -34.97 28.02 -2.15
C THR A 289 -34.81 29.54 -2.23
N VAL A 290 -33.67 30.03 -2.73
CA VAL A 290 -33.41 31.46 -2.92
C VAL A 290 -34.38 32.07 -3.94
N LEU A 291 -34.63 31.39 -5.06
CA LEU A 291 -35.57 31.83 -6.09
C LEU A 291 -36.99 31.96 -5.52
N MET A 292 -37.43 30.98 -4.73
CA MET A 292 -38.74 31.05 -4.07
C MET A 292 -38.86 32.26 -3.13
N ILE A 293 -37.80 32.57 -2.37
CA ILE A 293 -37.76 33.73 -1.48
C ILE A 293 -37.85 35.05 -2.26
N ILE A 294 -37.15 35.14 -3.41
CA ILE A 294 -37.21 36.34 -4.26
C ILE A 294 -38.61 36.48 -4.86
N LEU A 295 -39.16 35.42 -5.44
CA LEU A 295 -40.46 35.44 -6.12
C LEU A 295 -41.59 35.86 -5.19
N GLU A 296 -41.63 35.32 -3.96
CA GLU A 296 -42.63 35.70 -2.96
C GLU A 296 -42.56 37.18 -2.56
N ARG A 297 -41.38 37.80 -2.66
CA ARG A 297 -41.15 39.18 -2.24
C ARG A 297 -41.04 40.17 -3.40
N THR A 298 -41.23 39.72 -4.64
CA THR A 298 -41.18 40.57 -5.84
C THR A 298 -42.13 41.77 -5.74
N ARG A 299 -43.31 41.58 -5.16
CA ARG A 299 -44.28 42.66 -4.88
C ARG A 299 -43.78 43.65 -3.82
N GLU A 300 -43.06 43.21 -2.80
CA GLU A 300 -42.50 44.08 -1.76
C GLU A 300 -41.37 44.95 -2.32
N PHE A 301 -40.50 44.37 -3.16
CA PHE A 301 -39.42 45.11 -3.84
C PHE A 301 -39.94 46.14 -4.83
N GLY A 302 -41.10 45.90 -5.45
CA GLY A 302 -41.75 46.86 -6.36
C GLY A 302 -42.31 48.12 -5.68
N VAL A 303 -42.58 48.06 -4.37
CA VAL A 303 -43.09 49.21 -3.58
C VAL A 303 -41.96 50.00 -2.92
N LEU A 304 -40.75 49.43 -2.86
CA LEU A 304 -39.54 50.04 -2.30
C LEU A 304 -38.71 50.82 -3.35
N LYS A 305 -39.10 50.77 -4.62
CA LYS A 305 -38.56 51.60 -5.72
C LYS A 305 -39.29 52.94 -5.76
#